data_AF-A0AAJ1LK85-F1
#
_entry.id   AF-A0AAJ1LK85-F1
#
_cell.length_a   1.000
_cell.length_b   1.000
_cell.length_c   1.000
_cell.angle_alpha   90.00
_cell.angle_beta   90.00
_cell.angle_gamma   90.00
#
_symmetry.space_group_name_H-M   'P 1'
#
loop_
_entity.id
_entity.type
_entity.pdbx_description
1 polymer ?
#
loop_
_entity_poly.entity_id
_entity_poly.type
_entity_poly.pdbx_seq_one_letter_code
_entity_poly.pdbx_strand_id
1 'polypeptide(L)'
;MELIVRANKQKFEEVKGMCDALRELMKDEIDAEVKKQVQEKINAEVESAVEITKKESTKATEKRINALIIALSKADRMEDIIKAAKDHDYQQNLFKEFGL
;
A
#
# COMPACT_ATOMS: atom_id res chain seq x y z
N MET A 1 34.79 1.07 37.13
CA MET A 1 34.54 1.59 35.77
C MET A 1 34.92 3.07 35.66
N GLU A 2 34.45 3.95 36.54
CA GLU A 2 34.78 5.40 36.48
C GLU A 2 36.27 5.78 36.61
N LEU A 3 37.05 5.08 37.46
CA LEU A 3 38.48 5.35 37.65
C LEU A 3 39.29 5.08 36.36
N ILE A 4 38.94 4.03 35.61
CA ILE A 4 39.60 3.65 34.35
C ILE A 4 39.22 4.64 33.23
N VAL A 5 37.96 5.08 33.20
CA VAL A 5 37.47 6.11 32.26
C VAL A 5 38.14 7.46 32.54
N ARG A 6 38.32 7.84 33.82
CA ARG A 6 39.08 9.05 34.20
C ARG A 6 40.56 8.96 33.78
N ALA A 7 41.21 7.83 34.03
CA ALA A 7 42.63 7.63 33.70
C ALA A 7 42.91 7.60 32.19
N ASN A 8 41.95 7.16 31.37
CA ASN A 8 42.08 7.06 29.92
C ASN A 8 41.23 8.10 29.16
N LYS A 9 40.78 9.17 29.83
CA LYS A 9 39.83 10.14 29.27
C LYS A 9 40.24 10.65 27.89
N GLN A 10 41.50 11.06 27.74
CA GLN A 10 42.02 11.57 26.47
C GLN A 10 41.98 10.53 25.34
N LYS A 11 42.42 9.29 25.61
CA LYS A 11 42.37 8.20 24.63
C LYS A 11 40.94 7.88 24.20
N PHE A 12 39.97 7.98 25.11
CA PHE A 12 38.55 7.80 24.77
C PHE A 12 38.00 8.93 23.89
N GLU A 13 38.39 10.18 24.13
CA GLU A 13 37.99 11.30 23.27
C GLU A 13 38.61 11.17 21.86
N GLU A 14 39.86 10.73 21.74
CA GLU A 14 40.51 10.47 20.46
C GLU A 14 39.78 9.35 19.68
N VAL A 15 39.49 8.23 20.35
CA VAL A 15 38.72 7.13 19.75
C VAL A 15 37.32 7.60 19.33
N LYS A 16 36.65 8.40 20.15
CA LYS A 16 35.34 8.96 19.82
C LYS A 16 35.40 9.85 18.57
N GLY A 17 36.39 10.75 18.49
CA GLY A 17 36.60 11.59 17.31
C GLY A 17 36.90 10.78 16.05
N MET A 18 37.66 9.70 16.16
CA MET A 18 37.88 8.76 15.04
C MET A 18 36.59 8.04 14.63
N CYS A 19 35.78 7.59 15.59
CA CYS A 19 34.48 6.99 15.31
C CYS A 19 33.51 7.97 14.62
N ASP A 20 33.51 9.24 15.02
CA ASP A 20 32.67 10.28 14.41
C ASP A 20 33.14 10.59 12.97
N ALA A 21 34.45 10.67 12.73
CA ALA A 21 35.00 10.82 11.38
C ALA A 21 34.67 9.61 10.47
N LEU A 22 34.77 8.40 11.00
CA LEU A 22 34.38 7.17 10.28
C LEU A 22 32.89 7.16 9.93
N ARG A 23 32.03 7.63 10.84
CA ARG A 23 30.58 7.76 10.57
C ARG A 23 30.31 8.74 9.44
N GLU A 24 30.98 9.90 9.43
CA GLU A 24 30.81 10.88 8.34
C GLU A 24 31.33 10.34 7.00
N LEU A 25 32.45 9.61 6.99
CA LEU A 25 32.98 9.01 5.76
C LEU A 25 32.06 7.92 5.17
N MET A 26 31.38 7.15 6.01
CA MET A 26 30.48 6.07 5.57
C MET A 26 29.03 6.53 5.39
N LYS A 27 28.72 7.78 5.75
CA LYS A 27 27.35 8.29 5.82
C LYS A 27 26.60 8.14 4.51
N ASP A 28 27.21 8.53 3.40
CA ASP A 28 26.57 8.49 2.08
C ASP A 28 26.26 7.06 1.63
N GLU A 29 27.15 6.10 1.93
CA GLU A 29 26.95 4.68 1.60
C GLU A 29 25.85 4.06 2.47
N ILE A 30 25.85 4.37 3.77
CA ILE A 30 24.80 3.93 4.70
C ILE A 30 23.46 4.52 4.30
N ASP A 31 23.39 5.83 4.01
CA ASP A 31 22.16 6.52 3.61
C ASP A 31 21.62 5.97 2.29
N ALA A 32 22.50 5.67 1.32
CA ALA A 32 22.10 5.05 0.05
C ALA A 32 21.52 3.65 0.25
N GLU A 33 22.18 2.82 1.07
CA GLU A 33 21.73 1.44 1.36
C GLU A 33 20.43 1.43 2.17
N VAL A 34 20.31 2.29 3.18
CA VAL A 34 19.05 2.46 3.94
C VAL A 34 17.94 2.93 3.01
N LYS A 35 18.19 3.92 2.14
CA LYS A 35 17.21 4.40 1.18
C LYS A 35 16.76 3.30 0.23
N LYS A 36 17.68 2.48 -0.27
CA LYS A 36 17.38 1.33 -1.14
C LYS A 36 16.50 0.31 -0.41
N GLN A 37 16.88 -0.12 0.79
CA GLN A 37 16.10 -1.09 1.57
C GLN A 37 14.71 -0.57 1.92
N VAL A 38 14.61 0.70 2.30
CA VAL A 38 13.32 1.35 2.59
C VAL A 38 12.46 1.39 1.32
N GLN A 39 13.04 1.77 0.18
CA GLN A 39 12.32 1.81 -1.09
C GLN A 39 11.82 0.43 -1.52
N GLU A 40 12.64 -0.61 -1.41
CA GLU A 40 12.27 -1.99 -1.73
C GLU A 40 11.11 -2.49 -0.85
N LYS A 41 11.17 -2.24 0.46
CA LYS A 41 10.08 -2.58 1.40
C LYS A 41 8.79 -1.83 1.07
N ILE A 42 8.88 -0.52 0.84
CA ILE A 42 7.71 0.29 0.46
C ILE A 42 7.09 -0.26 -0.82
N ASN A 43 7.90 -0.55 -1.84
CA ASN A 43 7.39 -1.07 -3.11
C ASN A 43 6.64 -2.40 -2.92
N ALA A 44 7.22 -3.33 -2.16
CA ALA A 44 6.59 -4.62 -1.89
C ALA A 44 5.29 -4.49 -1.09
N GLU A 45 5.25 -3.64 -0.07
CA GLU A 45 4.04 -3.39 0.72
C GLU A 45 2.94 -2.71 -0.10
N VAL A 46 3.31 -1.71 -0.91
CA VAL A 46 2.39 -1.01 -1.81
C VAL A 46 1.82 -1.96 -2.85
N GLU A 47 2.64 -2.79 -3.48
CA GLU A 47 2.19 -3.75 -4.49
C GLU A 47 1.18 -4.75 -3.90
N SER A 48 1.48 -5.29 -2.72
CA SER A 48 0.57 -6.18 -1.98
C SER A 48 -0.76 -5.49 -1.64
N ALA A 49 -0.72 -4.26 -1.12
CA ALA A 49 -1.92 -3.50 -0.80
C ALA A 49 -2.78 -3.18 -2.04
N VAL A 50 -2.14 -2.82 -3.16
CA VAL A 50 -2.81 -2.58 -4.44
C VAL A 50 -3.48 -3.86 -4.96
N GLU A 51 -2.82 -5.02 -4.84
CA GLU A 51 -3.41 -6.27 -5.29
C GLU A 51 -4.64 -6.67 -4.45
N ILE A 52 -4.57 -6.51 -3.13
CA ILE A 52 -5.68 -6.80 -2.21
C ILE A 52 -6.87 -5.89 -2.52
N THR A 53 -6.64 -4.57 -2.58
CA THR A 53 -7.70 -3.60 -2.84
C THR A 53 -8.37 -3.83 -4.20
N LYS A 54 -7.60 -4.17 -5.24
CA LYS A 54 -8.14 -4.53 -6.56
C LYS A 54 -9.02 -5.78 -6.49
N LYS A 55 -8.57 -6.84 -5.80
CA LYS A 55 -9.36 -8.07 -5.63
C LYS A 55 -10.65 -7.84 -4.85
N GLU A 56 -10.63 -6.98 -3.84
CA GLU A 56 -11.83 -6.64 -3.08
C GLU A 56 -12.79 -5.77 -3.88
N SER A 57 -12.29 -4.78 -4.62
CA SER A 57 -13.12 -3.93 -5.47
C SER A 57 -13.79 -4.70 -6.60
N THR A 58 -13.11 -5.67 -7.22
CA THR A 58 -13.71 -6.52 -8.26
C THR A 58 -14.79 -7.42 -7.66
N LYS A 59 -14.52 -8.07 -6.51
CA LYS A 59 -15.52 -8.88 -5.80
C LYS A 59 -16.75 -8.07 -5.39
N ALA A 60 -16.56 -6.84 -4.92
CA ALA A 60 -17.67 -5.95 -4.58
C ALA A 60 -18.50 -5.59 -5.82
N THR A 61 -17.83 -5.29 -6.94
CA THR A 61 -18.49 -4.99 -8.22
C THR A 61 -19.28 -6.19 -8.74
N GLU A 62 -18.69 -7.39 -8.72
CA GLU A 62 -19.36 -8.64 -9.11
C GLU A 62 -20.61 -8.90 -8.28
N LYS A 63 -20.51 -8.77 -6.94
CA LYS A 63 -21.67 -8.93 -6.05
C LYS A 63 -22.79 -7.94 -6.38
N ARG A 64 -22.44 -6.68 -6.63
CA ARG A 64 -23.40 -5.63 -6.97
C ARG A 64 -24.10 -5.94 -8.29
N ILE A 65 -23.35 -6.28 -9.35
CA ILE A 65 -23.90 -6.68 -10.65
C ILE A 65 -24.82 -7.90 -10.51
N ASN A 66 -24.40 -8.93 -9.78
CA ASN A 66 -25.22 -10.12 -9.55
C ASN A 66 -26.53 -9.80 -8.82
N ALA A 67 -26.49 -8.90 -7.82
CA ALA A 67 -27.69 -8.44 -7.13
C ALA A 67 -28.66 -7.74 -8.09
N LEU A 68 -28.14 -6.89 -8.98
CA LEU A 68 -28.96 -6.22 -10.00
C LEU A 68 -29.58 -7.20 -10.99
N ILE A 69 -28.81 -8.18 -11.48
CA ILE A 69 -29.34 -9.24 -12.37
C ILE A 69 -30.48 -9.99 -11.69
N ILE A 70 -30.31 -10.40 -10.42
CA ILE A 70 -31.37 -11.09 -9.66
C ILE A 70 -32.61 -10.21 -9.51
N ALA A 71 -32.43 -8.91 -9.21
CA ALA A 71 -33.53 -7.98 -9.02
C ALA A 71 -34.32 -7.76 -10.33
N LEU A 72 -33.62 -7.59 -11.45
CA LEU A 72 -34.22 -7.44 -12.78
C LEU A 72 -34.95 -8.72 -13.21
N SER A 73 -34.35 -9.89 -13.00
CA SER A 73 -35.00 -11.18 -13.32
C SER A 73 -36.28 -11.39 -12.50
N LYS A 74 -36.29 -11.01 -11.22
CA LYS A 74 -37.49 -11.07 -10.38
C LYS A 74 -38.59 -10.09 -10.81
N ALA A 75 -38.22 -9.02 -11.52
CA ALA A 75 -39.15 -8.04 -12.06
C ALA A 75 -39.54 -8.34 -13.53
N ASP A 76 -39.15 -9.49 -14.08
CA ASP A 76 -39.34 -9.87 -15.49
C ASP A 76 -38.74 -8.87 -16.50
N ARG A 77 -37.69 -8.13 -16.11
CA ARG A 77 -37.03 -7.09 -16.93
C ARG A 77 -35.78 -7.61 -17.64
N MET A 78 -35.92 -8.70 -18.40
CA MET A 78 -34.78 -9.36 -19.06
C MET A 78 -34.09 -8.47 -20.12
N GLU A 79 -34.86 -7.62 -20.83
CA GLU A 79 -34.30 -6.66 -21.80
C GLU A 79 -33.38 -5.63 -21.14
N ASP A 80 -33.70 -5.21 -19.92
CA ASP A 80 -32.88 -4.27 -19.16
C ASP A 80 -31.56 -4.88 -18.73
N ILE A 81 -31.50 -6.20 -18.48
CA ILE A 81 -30.24 -6.91 -18.22
C ILE A 81 -29.33 -6.80 -19.44
N ILE A 82 -29.88 -7.06 -20.64
CA ILE A 82 -29.12 -7.02 -21.90
C ILE A 82 -28.64 -5.59 -22.18
N LYS A 83 -29.49 -4.59 -21.93
CA LYS A 83 -29.16 -3.18 -22.13
C LYS A 83 -28.10 -2.71 -21.12
N ALA A 84 -28.26 -3.05 -19.84
CA ALA A 84 -27.31 -2.70 -18.78
C ALA A 84 -25.93 -3.35 -18.98
N ALA A 85 -25.87 -4.52 -19.63
CA ALA A 85 -24.60 -5.16 -19.98
C ALA A 85 -23.82 -4.38 -21.05
N LYS A 86 -24.50 -3.54 -21.86
CA LYS A 86 -23.90 -2.76 -22.96
C LYS A 86 -23.75 -1.28 -22.63
N ASP A 87 -24.58 -0.76 -21.74
CA ASP A 87 -24.67 0.65 -21.37
C ASP A 87 -24.43 0.82 -19.86
N HIS A 88 -23.25 1.35 -19.53
CA HIS A 88 -22.85 1.53 -18.15
C HIS A 88 -23.66 2.60 -17.42
N ASP A 89 -24.02 3.70 -18.09
CA ASP A 89 -24.82 4.77 -17.48
C ASP A 89 -26.24 4.26 -17.19
N TYR A 90 -26.79 3.46 -18.09
CA TYR A 90 -28.05 2.77 -17.86
C TYR A 90 -27.96 1.80 -16.67
N GLN A 91 -26.89 1.01 -16.59
CA GLN A 91 -26.65 0.12 -15.45
C GLN A 91 -26.56 0.88 -14.12
N GLN A 92 -25.90 2.04 -14.09
CA GLN A 92 -25.84 2.89 -12.89
C GLN A 92 -27.21 3.45 -12.50
N ASN A 93 -28.05 3.81 -13.47
CA ASN A 93 -29.41 4.25 -13.18
C ASN A 93 -30.27 3.12 -12.60
N LEU A 94 -30.13 1.89 -13.11
CA LEU A 94 -30.80 0.72 -12.55
C LEU A 94 -30.32 0.40 -11.13
N PHE A 95 -29.02 0.53 -10.85
CA PHE A 95 -28.53 0.38 -9.48
C PHE A 95 -29.24 1.36 -8.53
N LYS A 96 -29.39 2.63 -8.92
CA LYS A 96 -30.13 3.62 -8.13
C LYS A 96 -31.62 3.26 -7.99
N GLU A 97 -32.24 2.78 -9.07
CA GLU A 97 -33.64 2.37 -9.09
C GLU A 97 -33.92 1.23 -8.08
N PHE A 98 -33.03 0.25 -8.01
CA PHE A 98 -33.14 -0.91 -7.11
C PHE A 98 -32.49 -0.69 -5.73
N GLY A 99 -31.91 0.49 -5.46
CA GLY A 99 -31.26 0.80 -4.18
C GLY A 99 -29.97 0.01 -3.92
N LEU A 100 -29.20 -0.27 -4.97
CA LEU A 100 -27.98 -1.09 -4.99
C LEU A 100 -26.69 -0.30 -5.22
#